data_AF-A0A7K0DQG6-F1
#
_entry.id   AF-A0A7K0DQG6-F1
#
_cell.length_a   1.000
_cell.length_b   1.000
_cell.length_c   1.000
_cell.angle_alpha   90.00
_cell.angle_beta   90.00
_cell.angle_gamma   90.00
#
_symmetry.space_group_name_H-M   'P 1'
#
loop_
_entity.id
_entity.type
_entity.pdbx_description
1 polymer ?
#
loop_
_entity_poly.entity_id
_entity_poly.type
_entity_poly.pdbx_seq_one_letter_code
_entity_poly.pdbx_strand_id
1 'polypeptide(L)'
;MTLELWLIAVVAIVGNLTTVLSGLLSGRHAMRLALRVRDIDRRDARQGKYEDACVQFLSAARVLREPQDGGSLAPETVFAELRRAATRVELYGPRSSSTAVLTALDRIERLQQLRAGQAGAKEVSEAQSRCDGALDAARSVLAADLGDAG
;
A
#
# COMPACT_ATOMS: atom_id res chain seq x y z
N MET A 1 65.15 -21.04 -25.99
CA MET A 1 64.21 -20.02 -26.53
C MET A 1 62.76 -20.48 -26.63
N THR A 2 62.47 -21.75 -26.95
CA THR A 2 61.08 -22.25 -27.04
C THR A 2 60.36 -22.38 -25.68
N LEU A 3 61.08 -22.73 -24.62
CA LEU A 3 60.53 -22.98 -23.29
C LEU A 3 59.99 -21.70 -22.60
N GLU A 4 60.63 -20.55 -22.86
CA GLU A 4 60.18 -19.24 -22.38
C GLU A 4 58.95 -18.74 -23.13
N LEU A 5 58.87 -18.99 -24.44
CA LEU A 5 57.69 -18.66 -25.26
C LEU A 5 56.44 -19.44 -24.81
N TRP A 6 56.61 -20.70 -24.41
CA TRP A 6 55.51 -21.52 -23.87
C TRP A 6 55.00 -21.00 -22.53
N LEU A 7 55.89 -20.58 -21.62
CA LEU A 7 55.51 -20.02 -20.33
C LEU A 7 54.70 -18.73 -20.48
N ILE A 8 55.12 -17.83 -21.37
CA ILE A 8 54.41 -16.57 -21.64
C ILE A 8 53.02 -16.85 -22.21
N ALA A 9 52.91 -17.81 -23.16
CA ALA A 9 51.63 -18.20 -23.73
C ALA A 9 50.67 -18.77 -22.68
N VAL A 10 51.16 -19.63 -21.78
CA VAL A 10 50.34 -20.21 -20.69
C VAL A 10 49.87 -19.13 -19.73
N VAL A 11 50.74 -18.21 -19.31
CA VAL A 11 50.37 -17.10 -18.41
C VAL A 11 49.32 -16.19 -19.06
N ALA A 12 49.46 -15.89 -20.36
CA ALA A 12 48.48 -15.10 -21.09
C ALA A 12 47.12 -15.79 -21.17
N ILE A 13 47.07 -17.10 -21.42
CA ILE A 13 45.83 -17.88 -21.49
C ILE A 13 45.15 -17.94 -20.12
N VAL A 14 45.90 -18.23 -19.05
CA VAL A 14 45.36 -18.30 -17.68
C VAL A 14 44.87 -16.93 -17.23
N GLY A 15 45.63 -15.86 -17.47
CA GLY A 15 45.23 -14.49 -17.18
C GLY A 15 43.91 -14.14 -17.87
N ASN A 16 43.80 -14.41 -19.17
CA ASN A 16 42.59 -14.11 -19.94
C ASN A 16 41.38 -14.96 -19.50
N LEU A 17 41.61 -16.21 -19.11
CA LEU A 17 40.55 -17.08 -18.59
C LEU A 17 40.01 -16.57 -17.24
N THR A 18 40.90 -16.09 -16.35
CA THR A 18 40.49 -15.54 -15.05
C THR A 18 39.69 -14.24 -15.15
N THR A 19 40.03 -13.35 -16.10
CA THR A 19 39.24 -12.13 -16.36
C THR A 19 37.87 -12.46 -16.93
N VAL A 20 37.77 -13.41 -17.85
CA VAL A 20 36.48 -13.87 -18.40
C VAL A 20 35.62 -14.51 -17.30
N LEU A 21 36.20 -15.38 -16.46
CA LEU A 21 35.47 -15.99 -15.34
C LEU A 21 34.99 -14.94 -14.32
N SER A 22 35.85 -13.99 -13.98
CA SER A 22 35.53 -12.91 -13.03
C SER A 22 34.45 -11.98 -13.58
N GLY A 23 34.46 -11.69 -14.88
CA GLY A 23 33.42 -10.92 -15.56
C GLY A 23 32.07 -11.64 -15.59
N LEU A 24 32.07 -12.96 -15.85
CA LEU A 24 30.85 -13.78 -15.83
C LEU A 24 30.25 -13.94 -14.43
N LEU A 25 31.10 -14.13 -13.41
CA LEU A 25 30.68 -14.21 -12.01
C LEU A 25 30.15 -12.85 -11.53
N SER A 26 30.88 -11.76 -11.80
CA SER A 26 30.44 -10.40 -11.45
C SER A 26 29.14 -10.02 -12.17
N GLY A 27 28.98 -10.40 -13.45
CA GLY A 27 27.75 -10.21 -14.20
C GLY A 27 26.56 -10.98 -13.62
N ARG A 28 26.76 -12.23 -13.18
CA ARG A 28 25.72 -13.02 -12.49
C ARG A 28 25.34 -12.42 -11.14
N HIS A 29 26.30 -11.92 -10.37
CA HIS A 29 26.04 -11.24 -9.10
C HIS A 29 25.32 -9.90 -9.31
N ALA A 30 25.73 -9.10 -10.30
CA ALA A 30 25.07 -7.86 -10.67
C ALA A 30 23.63 -8.09 -11.14
N MET A 31 23.38 -9.13 -11.95
CA MET A 31 22.03 -9.49 -12.39
C MET A 31 21.14 -9.92 -11.22
N ARG A 32 21.66 -10.75 -10.30
CA ARG A 32 20.91 -11.14 -9.08
C ARG A 32 20.61 -9.93 -8.19
N LEU A 33 21.55 -8.99 -8.07
CA LEU A 33 21.35 -7.75 -7.32
C LEU A 33 20.27 -6.88 -7.99
N ALA A 34 20.34 -6.70 -9.32
CA ALA A 34 19.36 -5.92 -10.07
C ALA A 34 17.93 -6.50 -9.96
N LEU A 35 17.79 -7.83 -9.96
CA LEU A 35 16.50 -8.48 -9.71
C LEU A 35 16.00 -8.23 -8.28
N ARG A 36 16.88 -8.31 -7.28
CA ARG A 36 16.51 -8.00 -5.89
C ARG A 36 16.09 -6.55 -5.70
N VAL A 37 16.83 -5.60 -6.28
CA VAL A 37 16.48 -4.17 -6.24
C VAL A 37 15.10 -3.96 -6.86
N ARG A 38 14.85 -4.54 -8.04
CA ARG A 38 13.54 -4.44 -8.69
C ARG A 38 12.39 -5.02 -7.86
N ASP A 39 12.65 -6.10 -7.12
CA ASP A 39 11.64 -6.69 -6.24
C ASP A 39 11.40 -5.84 -4.98
N ILE A 40 12.44 -5.17 -4.46
CA ILE A 40 12.31 -4.19 -3.37
C ILE A 40 11.51 -2.97 -3.86
N ASP A 41 11.88 -2.37 -4.99
CA ASP A 41 11.16 -1.22 -5.57
C ASP A 41 9.67 -1.53 -5.79
N ARG A 42 9.33 -2.77 -6.18
CA ARG A 42 7.94 -3.22 -6.34
C ARG A 42 7.21 -3.35 -5.02
N ARG A 43 7.89 -3.76 -3.95
CA ARG A 43 7.30 -3.85 -2.60
C ARG A 43 7.07 -2.45 -2.05
N ASP A 44 8.07 -1.57 -2.16
CA ASP A 44 7.98 -0.18 -1.70
C ASP A 44 6.87 0.57 -2.45
N ALA A 45 6.77 0.40 -3.77
CA ALA A 45 5.69 0.98 -4.55
C ALA A 45 4.30 0.43 -4.20
N ARG A 46 4.20 -0.83 -3.75
CA ARG A 46 2.93 -1.39 -3.25
C ARG A 46 2.58 -0.84 -1.88
N GLN A 47 3.57 -0.72 -1.00
CA GLN A 47 3.41 -0.14 0.33
C GLN A 47 2.96 1.31 0.23
N GLY A 48 3.63 2.16 -0.55
CA GLY A 48 3.20 3.56 -0.74
C GLY A 48 1.76 3.69 -1.25
N LYS A 49 1.34 2.81 -2.17
CA LYS A 49 -0.06 2.78 -2.65
C LYS A 49 -1.06 2.39 -1.56
N TYR A 50 -0.67 1.52 -0.65
CA TYR A 50 -1.48 1.13 0.50
C TYR A 50 -1.57 2.28 1.51
N GLU A 51 -0.45 2.92 1.85
CA GLU A 51 -0.40 4.09 2.75
C GLU A 51 -1.29 5.22 2.23
N ASP A 52 -1.15 5.57 0.94
CA ASP A 52 -1.99 6.58 0.27
C ASP A 52 -3.48 6.23 0.34
N ALA A 53 -3.82 4.94 0.17
CA ALA A 53 -5.21 4.49 0.25
C ALA A 53 -5.78 4.61 1.68
N CYS A 54 -4.96 4.30 2.70
CA CYS A 54 -5.35 4.46 4.10
C CYS A 54 -5.63 5.93 4.44
N VAL A 55 -4.75 6.84 4.00
CA VAL A 55 -4.91 8.28 4.20
C VAL A 55 -6.16 8.80 3.49
N GLN A 56 -6.38 8.41 2.22
CA GLN A 56 -7.56 8.81 1.44
C GLN A 56 -8.86 8.29 2.06
N PHE A 57 -8.85 7.07 2.61
CA PHE A 57 -10.03 6.52 3.28
C PHE A 57 -10.39 7.32 4.53
N LEU A 58 -9.41 7.57 5.40
CA LEU A 58 -9.64 8.29 6.65
C LEU A 58 -10.02 9.77 6.41
N SER A 59 -9.44 10.41 5.40
CA SER A 59 -9.80 11.80 5.05
C SER A 59 -11.23 11.90 4.51
N ALA A 60 -11.61 11.03 3.57
CA ALA A 60 -12.97 10.99 3.02
C ALA A 60 -14.01 10.63 4.09
N ALA A 61 -13.69 9.69 5.00
CA ALA A 61 -14.57 9.32 6.10
C ALA A 61 -14.83 10.48 7.05
N ARG A 62 -13.81 11.30 7.32
CA ARG A 62 -13.93 12.49 8.17
C ARG A 62 -14.89 13.52 7.57
N VAL A 63 -14.79 13.76 6.26
CA VAL A 63 -15.67 14.69 5.54
C VAL A 63 -17.14 14.23 5.57
N LEU A 64 -17.40 12.92 5.49
CA LEU A 64 -18.76 12.39 5.57
C LEU A 64 -19.33 12.36 7.00
N ARG A 65 -18.46 12.37 8.03
CA ARG A 65 -18.85 12.41 9.45
C ARG A 65 -19.29 13.83 9.86
N GLU A 66 -18.48 14.82 9.52
CA GLU A 66 -18.72 16.24 9.76
C GLU A 66 -18.72 16.97 8.41
N PRO A 67 -19.89 17.15 7.77
CA PRO A 67 -19.96 18.03 6.62
C PRO A 67 -19.58 19.44 7.10
N GLN A 68 -18.37 19.88 6.78
CA GLN A 68 -17.94 21.21 7.16
C GLN A 68 -18.85 22.24 6.50
N ASP A 69 -19.44 23.12 7.31
CA ASP A 69 -20.19 24.29 6.85
C ASP A 69 -19.27 25.15 5.95
N GLY A 70 -19.33 24.92 4.64
CA GLY A 70 -18.54 25.65 3.64
C GLY A 70 -17.77 24.79 2.62
N GLY A 71 -17.71 23.47 2.80
CA GLY A 71 -17.07 22.56 1.83
C GLY A 71 -18.00 22.22 0.66
N SER A 72 -17.83 22.89 -0.48
CA SER A 72 -18.58 22.67 -1.73
C SER A 72 -18.23 21.35 -2.45
N LEU A 73 -18.11 20.23 -1.73
CA LEU A 73 -17.97 18.90 -2.34
C LEU A 73 -19.29 18.15 -2.16
N ALA A 74 -19.85 17.70 -3.29
CA ALA A 74 -21.08 16.93 -3.26
C ALA A 74 -20.85 15.64 -2.44
N PRO A 75 -21.74 15.27 -1.51
CA PRO A 75 -21.56 14.08 -0.68
C PRO A 75 -21.34 12.81 -1.51
N GLU A 76 -21.92 12.75 -2.72
CA GLU A 76 -21.70 11.65 -3.67
C GLU A 76 -20.25 11.51 -4.15
N THR A 77 -19.53 12.63 -4.37
CA THR A 77 -18.13 12.57 -4.82
C THR A 77 -17.23 12.05 -3.71
N VAL A 78 -17.48 12.48 -2.46
CA VAL A 78 -16.75 12.01 -1.28
C VAL A 78 -17.02 10.53 -1.02
N PHE A 79 -18.25 10.07 -1.23
CA PHE A 79 -18.57 8.63 -1.16
C PHE A 79 -17.85 7.81 -2.24
N ALA A 80 -17.76 8.32 -3.46
CA ALA A 80 -17.02 7.65 -4.52
C ALA A 80 -15.53 7.55 -4.20
N GLU A 81 -14.95 8.61 -3.61
CA GLU A 81 -13.57 8.61 -3.13
C GLU A 81 -13.36 7.62 -1.98
N LEU A 82 -14.27 7.58 -1.01
CA LEU A 82 -14.23 6.64 0.10
C LEU A 82 -14.25 5.19 -0.39
N ARG A 83 -15.16 4.86 -1.33
CA ARG A 83 -15.26 3.51 -1.93
C ARG A 83 -13.99 3.15 -2.70
N ARG A 84 -13.46 4.08 -3.50
CA ARG A 84 -12.20 3.87 -4.24
C ARG A 84 -11.03 3.62 -3.30
N ALA A 85 -10.94 4.37 -2.21
CA ALA A 85 -9.90 4.18 -1.20
C ALA A 85 -10.05 2.80 -0.52
N ALA A 86 -11.26 2.39 -0.15
CA ALA A 86 -11.53 1.07 0.41
C ALA A 86 -11.11 -0.06 -0.54
N THR A 87 -11.43 0.02 -1.84
CA THR A 87 -10.98 -0.97 -2.83
C THR A 87 -9.46 -1.03 -2.96
N ARG A 88 -8.76 0.11 -2.84
CA ARG A 88 -7.28 0.10 -2.86
C ARG A 88 -6.70 -0.51 -1.59
N VAL A 89 -7.28 -0.25 -0.43
CA VAL A 89 -6.91 -0.94 0.83
C VAL A 89 -7.09 -2.45 0.69
N GLU A 90 -8.20 -2.89 0.07
CA GLU A 90 -8.43 -4.31 -0.20
C GLU A 90 -7.40 -4.92 -1.16
N LEU A 91 -6.98 -4.17 -2.18
CA LEU A 91 -6.05 -4.67 -3.20
C LEU A 91 -4.59 -4.73 -2.74
N TYR A 92 -4.17 -3.76 -1.92
CA TYR A 92 -2.76 -3.57 -1.54
C TYR A 92 -2.48 -3.90 -0.09
N GLY A 93 -3.50 -3.91 0.78
CA GLY A 93 -3.35 -4.02 2.22
C GLY A 93 -3.56 -5.42 2.79
N PRO A 94 -3.28 -5.60 4.09
CA PRO A 94 -3.61 -6.80 4.83
C PRO A 94 -5.12 -7.06 4.92
N ARG A 95 -5.49 -8.33 5.12
CA ARG A 95 -6.90 -8.73 5.26
C ARG A 95 -7.57 -8.08 6.48
N SER A 96 -6.85 -7.90 7.58
CA SER A 96 -7.30 -7.19 8.78
C SER A 96 -7.76 -5.76 8.45
N SER A 97 -6.87 -4.99 7.82
CA SER A 97 -7.16 -3.64 7.32
C SER A 97 -8.36 -3.59 6.39
N SER A 98 -8.40 -4.47 5.39
CA SER A 98 -9.53 -4.56 4.46
C SER A 98 -10.86 -4.80 5.17
N THR A 99 -10.91 -5.76 6.10
CA THR A 99 -12.14 -6.06 6.85
C THR A 99 -12.61 -4.89 7.71
N ALA A 100 -11.69 -4.19 8.37
CA ALA A 100 -12.02 -3.04 9.22
C ALA A 100 -12.53 -1.86 8.37
N VAL A 101 -11.88 -1.59 7.24
CA VAL A 101 -12.25 -0.52 6.30
C VAL A 101 -13.60 -0.77 5.62
N LEU A 102 -13.85 -1.99 5.15
CA LEU A 102 -15.15 -2.35 4.57
C LEU A 102 -16.28 -2.30 5.61
N THR A 103 -16.00 -2.68 6.85
CA THR A 103 -16.96 -2.55 7.95
C THR A 103 -17.29 -1.08 8.21
N ALA A 104 -16.29 -0.21 8.28
CA ALA A 104 -16.50 1.22 8.46
C ALA A 104 -17.29 1.84 7.28
N LEU A 105 -16.98 1.45 6.04
CA LEU A 105 -17.72 1.88 4.85
C LEU A 105 -19.21 1.51 4.93
N ASP A 106 -19.55 0.26 5.26
CA ASP A 106 -20.94 -0.18 5.43
C ASP A 106 -21.69 0.64 6.51
N ARG A 107 -21.02 0.96 7.62
CA ARG A 107 -21.63 1.79 8.68
C ARG A 107 -21.87 3.23 8.25
N ILE A 108 -20.94 3.82 7.48
CA ILE A 108 -21.11 5.18 6.93
C ILE A 108 -22.26 5.20 5.92
N GLU A 109 -22.35 4.21 5.03
CA GLU A 109 -23.43 4.11 4.05
C GLU A 109 -24.79 3.98 4.74
N ARG A 110 -24.89 3.13 5.76
CA ARG A 110 -26.13 2.99 6.56
C ARG A 110 -26.51 4.26 7.29
N LEU A 111 -25.55 4.96 7.89
CA LEU A 111 -25.81 6.22 8.58
C LEU A 111 -26.38 7.26 7.60
N GLN A 112 -25.83 7.34 6.39
CA GLN A 112 -26.27 8.32 5.39
C GLN A 112 -27.63 7.93 4.77
N GLN A 113 -27.91 6.63 4.59
CA GLN A 113 -29.25 6.16 4.22
C GLN A 113 -30.30 6.54 5.28
N LEU A 114 -29.97 6.40 6.57
CA LEU A 114 -30.86 6.78 7.66
C LEU A 114 -31.08 8.31 7.73
N ARG A 115 -30.03 9.10 7.46
CA ARG A 115 -30.12 10.58 7.39
C ARG A 115 -30.94 11.07 6.19
N ALA A 116 -30.87 10.37 5.05
CA ALA A 116 -31.66 10.69 3.86
C ALA A 116 -33.12 10.22 3.98
N GLY A 117 -33.40 9.22 4.82
CA GLY A 117 -34.74 8.75 5.13
C GLY A 117 -35.44 9.58 6.22
N GLN A 118 -36.69 9.21 6.52
CA GLN A 118 -37.43 9.74 7.68
C GLN A 118 -37.17 8.88 8.94
N ALA A 119 -35.90 8.58 9.23
CA ALA A 119 -35.53 7.79 10.40
C ALA A 119 -35.73 8.59 11.71
N GLY A 120 -36.02 7.90 12.81
CA GLY A 120 -36.14 8.55 14.11
C GLY A 120 -34.79 9.08 14.61
N ALA A 121 -34.79 10.22 15.32
CA ALA A 121 -33.56 10.81 15.87
C ALA A 121 -32.73 9.83 16.73
N LYS A 122 -33.40 8.90 17.42
CA LYS A 122 -32.76 7.83 18.19
C LYS A 122 -32.00 6.83 17.30
N GLU A 123 -32.59 6.43 16.17
CA GLU A 123 -31.97 5.48 15.23
C GLU A 123 -30.74 6.08 14.55
N VAL A 124 -30.83 7.37 14.18
CA VAL A 124 -29.69 8.12 13.63
C VAL A 124 -28.56 8.22 14.65
N SER A 125 -28.88 8.50 15.91
CA SER A 125 -27.87 8.58 16.99
C SER A 125 -27.19 7.22 17.26
N GLU A 126 -27.94 6.11 17.27
CA GLU A 126 -27.36 4.77 17.44
C GLU A 126 -26.48 4.39 16.25
N ALA A 127 -26.93 4.69 15.03
CA ALA A 127 -26.16 4.45 13.82
C ALA A 127 -24.86 5.28 13.80
N GLN A 128 -24.91 6.52 14.27
CA GLN A 128 -23.75 7.39 14.39
C GLN A 128 -22.74 6.83 15.39
N SER A 129 -23.18 6.38 16.57
CA SER A 129 -22.31 5.72 17.55
C SER A 129 -21.64 4.46 16.99
N ARG A 130 -22.39 3.63 16.24
CA ARG A 130 -21.83 2.43 15.57
C ARG A 130 -20.83 2.79 14.46
N CYS A 131 -21.11 3.86 13.72
CA CYS A 131 -20.22 4.38 12.69
C CYS A 131 -18.90 4.88 13.31
N ASP A 132 -18.99 5.63 14.39
CA ASP A 132 -17.84 6.18 15.11
C ASP A 132 -16.95 5.05 15.66
N GLY A 133 -17.56 4.06 16.32
CA GLY A 133 -16.82 2.88 16.80
C GLY A 133 -16.15 2.07 15.68
N ALA A 134 -16.80 1.93 14.53
CA ALA A 134 -16.22 1.24 13.38
C ALA A 134 -15.06 2.03 12.75
N LEU A 135 -15.16 3.37 12.71
CA LEU A 135 -14.09 4.24 12.22
C LEU A 135 -12.88 4.26 13.15
N ASP A 136 -13.10 4.28 14.46
CA ASP A 136 -12.01 4.22 15.43
C ASP A 136 -11.31 2.85 15.40
N ALA A 137 -12.07 1.76 15.22
CA ALA A 137 -11.51 0.43 15.02
C ALA A 137 -10.69 0.36 13.72
N ALA A 138 -11.23 0.87 12.60
CA ALA A 138 -10.50 0.93 11.34
C ALA A 138 -9.22 1.77 11.48
N ARG A 139 -9.29 2.94 12.12
CA ARG A 139 -8.12 3.78 12.38
C ARG A 139 -7.07 3.06 13.22
N SER A 140 -7.47 2.33 14.25
CA SER A 140 -6.54 1.57 15.10
C SER A 140 -5.84 0.46 14.32
N VAL A 141 -6.57 -0.29 13.49
CA VAL A 141 -6.00 -1.36 12.66
C VAL A 141 -5.07 -0.80 11.60
N LEU A 142 -5.48 0.26 10.90
CA LEU A 142 -4.64 0.92 9.90
C LEU A 142 -3.38 1.51 10.54
N ALA A 143 -3.48 2.12 11.73
CA ALA A 143 -2.31 2.66 12.43
C ALA A 143 -1.33 1.57 12.87
N ALA A 144 -1.83 0.41 13.30
CA ALA A 144 -0.98 -0.74 13.63
C ALA A 144 -0.28 -1.28 12.37
N ASP A 145 -1.02 -1.49 11.27
CA ASP A 145 -0.47 -2.00 10.02
C ASP A 145 0.55 -1.03 9.38
N LEU A 146 0.39 0.28 9.57
CA LEU A 146 1.35 1.30 9.14
C LEU A 146 2.55 1.44 10.09
N GLY A 147 2.36 1.20 11.38
CA GLY A 147 3.39 1.30 12.41
C GLY A 147 4.34 0.10 12.46
N ASP A 148 3.85 -1.10 12.14
CA ASP A 148 4.66 -2.33 12.02
C ASP A 148 5.47 -2.41 10.72
N ALA A 149 5.26 -1.45 9.80
CA ALA A 149 5.92 -1.41 8.49
C ALA A 149 7.24 -0.62 8.46
N GLY A 150 7.74 -0.16 9.63
CA GLY A 150 9.01 0.56 9.80
C GLY A 150 9.98 -0.16 10.72
#